data_AF-A0A8J2ARI9-F1
#
_entry.id   AF-A0A8J2ARI9-F1
#
_cell.length_a   1.000
_cell.length_b   1.000
_cell.length_c   1.000
_cell.angle_alpha   90.00
_cell.angle_beta   90.00
_cell.angle_gamma   90.00
#
_symmetry.space_group_name_H-M   'P 1'
#
loop_
_entity.id
_entity.type
_entity.pdbx_description
1 polymer ?
#
loop_
_entity_poly.entity_id
_entity_poly.type
_entity_poly.pdbx_seq_one_letter_code
_entity_poly.pdbx_strand_id
1 'polypeptide(L)'
;MVVRLPEIIQHVLANPTAYPGPFQQSQPRTSQAFQSLDPQRQMRLIVDALVLRLKELLSEGQSVSIDNLGAFSFASSWHLSRYGPDFVSKTPCFVPHKKLQAACTNYKPNSQRLDTDPHALTTAQSVPAKIKFLNEVPLASGCYYKTDVVKSAVKQFFTAVVDLADRGYDIDLDMDVVCIKVVNKNVKATFSSGLTGPCSEPKRPSTMAHSTKGMKLSESWAKPDYSAAMTSYLDRPKSREVQNLRVGTANLGIMGRDLTSCA
;
A
#
# COMPACT_ATOMS: atom_id res chain seq x y z
N MET A 1 12.97 17.74 13.87
CA MET A 1 12.65 18.03 12.45
C MET A 1 11.78 16.89 11.98
N VAL A 2 10.58 17.18 11.47
CA VAL A 2 9.62 16.14 11.07
C VAL A 2 9.79 15.86 9.59
N VAL A 3 10.13 14.61 9.26
CA VAL A 3 10.30 14.13 7.90
C VAL A 3 9.00 13.53 7.40
N ARG A 4 8.53 14.02 6.24
CA ARG A 4 7.30 13.54 5.60
C ARG A 4 7.58 12.56 4.47
N LEU A 5 6.56 11.80 4.07
CA LEU A 5 6.61 10.82 2.98
C LEU A 5 7.35 11.28 1.69
N PRO A 6 7.10 12.47 1.10
CA PRO A 6 7.84 12.93 -0.10
C PRO A 6 9.33 13.19 0.16
N GLU A 7 9.69 13.62 1.38
CA GLU A 7 11.08 13.89 1.76
C GLU A 7 11.86 12.59 1.95
N ILE A 8 11.19 11.52 2.38
CA ILE A 8 11.78 10.18 2.45
C ILE A 8 12.11 9.67 1.04
N ILE A 9 11.21 9.87 0.08
CA ILE A 9 11.46 9.52 -1.33
C ILE A 9 12.68 10.28 -1.86
N GLN A 10 12.76 11.59 -1.58
CA GLN A 10 13.92 12.39 -1.98
C GLN A 10 15.20 11.90 -1.29
N HIS A 11 15.14 11.53 -0.01
CA HIS A 11 16.29 10.98 0.72
C HIS A 11 16.80 9.68 0.12
N VAL A 12 15.90 8.78 -0.28
CA VAL A 12 16.27 7.51 -0.91
C VAL A 12 16.96 7.76 -2.25
N LEU A 13 16.41 8.65 -3.09
CA LEU A 13 16.96 8.94 -4.41
C LEU A 13 18.26 9.74 -4.36
N ALA A 14 18.45 10.58 -3.34
CA ALA A 14 19.69 11.33 -3.13
C ALA A 14 20.88 10.45 -2.67
N ASN A 15 20.62 9.26 -2.12
CA ASN A 15 21.64 8.39 -1.56
C ASN A 15 21.68 7.02 -2.28
N PRO A 16 22.10 6.98 -3.55
CA PRO A 16 22.01 5.77 -4.36
C PRO A 16 22.92 4.63 -3.89
N THR A 17 24.02 4.96 -3.21
CA THR A 17 24.96 4.00 -2.61
C THR A 17 24.39 3.29 -1.39
N ALA A 18 23.61 4.01 -0.57
CA ALA A 18 22.95 3.45 0.61
C ALA A 18 21.71 2.62 0.23
N TYR A 19 20.97 3.04 -0.79
CA TYR A 19 19.71 2.43 -1.21
C TYR A 19 19.73 1.94 -2.66
N PRO A 20 20.53 0.90 -3.00
CA PRO A 20 20.67 0.45 -4.37
C PRO A 20 19.39 -0.22 -4.90
N GLY A 21 19.10 0.02 -6.18
CA GLY A 21 18.05 -0.69 -6.89
C GLY A 21 17.75 -0.17 -8.29
N PRO A 22 17.04 -0.97 -9.11
CA PRO A 22 16.63 -0.58 -10.47
C PRO A 22 15.69 0.63 -10.48
N PHE A 23 15.06 0.96 -9.36
CA PHE A 23 14.15 2.11 -9.26
C PHE A 23 14.87 3.47 -9.32
N GLN A 24 16.20 3.51 -9.18
CA GLN A 24 16.98 4.75 -9.28
C GLN A 24 17.08 5.29 -10.71
N GLN A 25 16.85 4.44 -11.71
CA GLN A 25 16.85 4.81 -13.11
C GLN A 25 15.42 4.80 -13.65
N SER A 26 15.19 5.59 -14.71
CA SER A 26 13.91 5.58 -15.41
C SER A 26 13.69 4.20 -16.04
N GLN A 27 12.73 3.44 -15.53
CA GLN A 27 12.45 2.10 -16.02
C GLN A 27 11.36 2.14 -17.10
N PRO A 28 11.46 1.30 -18.15
CA PRO A 28 10.40 1.16 -19.13
C PRO A 28 9.17 0.54 -18.47
N ARG A 29 7.97 1.01 -18.87
CA ARG A 29 6.70 0.44 -18.45
C ARG A 29 6.44 -0.88 -19.18
N THR A 30 5.69 -1.78 -18.56
CA THR A 30 5.28 -3.06 -19.17
C THR A 30 4.30 -2.87 -20.32
N SER A 31 3.53 -1.78 -20.31
CA SER A 31 2.68 -1.38 -21.44
C SER A 31 3.40 -0.36 -22.30
N GLN A 32 3.50 -0.65 -23.60
CA GLN A 32 4.13 0.22 -24.61
C GLN A 32 3.39 1.55 -24.82
N ALA A 33 2.14 1.65 -24.32
CA ALA A 33 1.35 2.87 -24.44
C ALA A 33 1.81 4.00 -23.49
N PHE A 34 2.65 3.70 -22.49
CA PHE A 34 3.08 4.67 -21.49
C PHE A 34 4.56 4.99 -21.60
N GLN A 35 4.89 6.28 -21.51
CA GLN A 35 6.28 6.74 -21.44
C GLN A 35 6.93 6.34 -20.11
N SER A 36 8.25 6.18 -20.13
CA SER A 36 9.04 6.00 -18.91
C SER A 36 9.00 7.27 -18.06
N LEU A 37 8.81 7.12 -16.75
CA LEU A 37 8.77 8.24 -15.82
C LEU A 37 10.17 8.54 -15.27
N ASP A 38 10.38 9.79 -14.90
CA ASP A 38 11.51 10.20 -14.06
C ASP A 38 11.54 9.40 -12.73
N PRO A 39 12.72 9.02 -12.19
CA PRO A 39 12.84 8.17 -11.00
C PRO A 39 12.05 8.68 -9.78
N GLN A 40 11.97 10.00 -9.61
CA GLN A 40 11.20 10.60 -8.51
C GLN A 40 9.69 10.35 -8.67
N ARG A 41 9.16 10.55 -9.87
CA ARG A 41 7.74 10.29 -10.18
C ARG A 41 7.43 8.80 -10.15
N GLN A 42 8.35 7.97 -10.63
CA GLN A 42 8.27 6.52 -10.57
C GLN A 42 8.15 6.04 -9.12
N MET A 43 9.02 6.50 -8.23
CA MET A 43 9.00 6.08 -6.83
C MET A 43 7.75 6.58 -6.11
N ARG A 44 7.31 7.82 -6.38
CA ARG A 44 6.06 8.35 -5.84
C ARG A 44 4.85 7.52 -6.25
N LEU A 45 4.73 7.17 -7.53
CA LEU A 45 3.64 6.34 -8.03
C LEU A 45 3.61 4.96 -7.37
N ILE A 46 4.78 4.34 -7.15
CA ILE A 46 4.87 3.05 -6.45
C ILE A 46 4.38 3.18 -5.00
N VAL A 47 4.76 4.24 -4.30
CA VAL A 47 4.32 4.47 -2.91
C VAL A 47 2.82 4.78 -2.85
N ASP A 48 2.30 5.60 -3.76
CA ASP A 48 0.86 5.90 -3.83
C ASP A 48 0.04 4.62 -4.08
N ALA A 49 0.50 3.75 -4.99
CA ALA A 49 -0.12 2.45 -5.23
C ALA A 49 -0.03 1.50 -4.02
N LEU A 50 1.05 1.57 -3.25
CA LEU A 50 1.21 0.81 -2.00
C LEU A 50 0.21 1.27 -0.94
N VAL A 51 0.03 2.58 -0.76
CA VAL A 51 -0.96 3.15 0.14
C VAL A 51 -2.37 2.68 -0.22
N LEU A 52 -2.72 2.75 -1.51
CA LEU A 52 -4.01 2.25 -2.00
C LEU A 52 -4.20 0.76 -1.73
N ARG A 53 -3.17 -0.05 -1.96
CA ARG A 53 -3.27 -1.49 -1.71
C ARG A 53 -3.43 -1.81 -0.23
N LEU A 54 -2.76 -1.06 0.65
CA LEU A 54 -2.94 -1.22 2.10
C LEU A 54 -4.36 -0.84 2.53
N LYS A 55 -4.91 0.24 1.97
CA LYS A 55 -6.30 0.63 2.19
C LYS A 55 -7.27 -0.49 1.83
N GLU A 56 -7.11 -1.12 0.67
CA GLU A 56 -7.94 -2.25 0.26
C GLU A 56 -7.83 -3.43 1.24
N LEU A 57 -6.60 -3.88 1.53
CA LEU A 57 -6.38 -5.04 2.38
C LEU A 57 -6.90 -4.84 3.80
N LEU A 58 -6.74 -3.64 4.37
CA LEU A 58 -7.27 -3.31 5.69
C LEU A 58 -8.79 -3.18 5.68
N SER A 59 -9.38 -2.62 4.61
CA SER A 59 -10.84 -2.56 4.47
C SER A 59 -11.49 -3.95 4.32
N GLU A 60 -10.76 -4.93 3.77
CA GLU A 60 -11.16 -6.34 3.71
C GLU A 60 -10.96 -7.07 5.05
N GLY A 61 -10.43 -6.41 6.09
CA GLY A 61 -10.12 -7.02 7.38
C GLY A 61 -8.93 -7.99 7.33
N GLN A 62 -8.07 -7.89 6.31
CA GLN A 62 -6.88 -8.74 6.19
C GLN A 62 -5.70 -8.14 6.95
N SER A 63 -4.97 -8.99 7.67
CA SER A 63 -3.71 -8.60 8.31
C SER A 63 -2.57 -8.65 7.30
N VAL A 64 -1.73 -7.62 7.26
CA VAL A 64 -0.64 -7.44 6.28
C VAL A 64 0.67 -7.20 7.00
N SER A 65 1.71 -7.97 6.66
CA SER A 65 3.09 -7.71 7.10
C SER A 65 3.89 -7.04 5.98
N ILE A 66 4.58 -5.97 6.34
CA ILE A 66 5.54 -5.27 5.50
C ILE A 66 6.93 -5.45 6.10
N ASP A 67 7.86 -5.90 5.28
CA ASP A 67 9.25 -6.09 5.66
C ASP A 67 9.89 -4.79 6.15
N ASN A 68 10.73 -4.90 7.19
CA ASN A 68 11.42 -3.81 7.90
C ASN A 68 10.52 -2.78 8.61
N LEU A 69 9.25 -2.62 8.23
CA LEU A 69 8.31 -1.71 8.88
C LEU A 69 7.58 -2.38 10.05
N GLY A 70 6.77 -3.40 9.78
CA GLY A 70 5.89 -4.01 10.77
C GLY A 70 4.67 -4.69 10.16
N ALA A 71 3.79 -5.20 11.03
CA ALA A 71 2.56 -5.86 10.65
C ALA A 71 1.34 -5.04 11.09
N PHE A 72 0.42 -4.83 10.17
CA PHE A 72 -0.93 -4.36 10.45
C PHE A 72 -1.81 -5.58 10.73
N SER A 73 -2.44 -5.62 11.89
CA SER A 73 -3.32 -6.71 12.28
C SER A 73 -4.57 -6.18 12.96
N PHE A 74 -5.44 -7.09 13.40
CA PHE A 74 -6.66 -6.78 14.12
C PHE A 74 -6.64 -7.54 15.44
N ALA A 75 -6.67 -6.80 16.54
CA ALA A 75 -6.84 -7.38 17.86
C ALA A 75 -8.33 -7.69 18.08
N SER A 76 -8.64 -8.95 18.40
CA SER A 76 -9.96 -9.34 18.88
C SER A 76 -10.11 -8.99 20.35
N SER A 77 -11.14 -8.24 20.68
CA SER A 77 -11.56 -7.94 22.04
C SER A 77 -12.93 -8.59 22.26
N TRP A 78 -13.03 -9.37 23.34
CA TRP A 78 -14.27 -10.00 23.75
C TRP A 78 -15.01 -9.06 24.68
N HIS A 79 -16.21 -8.66 24.28
CA HIS A 79 -17.10 -7.89 25.15
C HIS A 79 -18.12 -8.86 25.74
N LEU A 80 -17.91 -9.18 27.02
CA LEU A 80 -18.83 -9.94 27.84
C LEU A 80 -19.94 -8.99 28.29
N SER A 81 -21.12 -9.13 27.69
CA SER A 81 -22.28 -8.34 28.11
C SER A 81 -22.99 -9.04 29.25
N ARG A 82 -23.30 -8.32 30.33
CA ARG A 82 -24.09 -8.89 31.45
C ARG A 82 -25.56 -9.11 31.10
N TYR A 83 -26.07 -8.44 30.06
CA TYR A 83 -27.50 -8.40 29.72
C TYR A 83 -27.78 -8.54 28.22
N GLY A 84 -26.80 -8.95 27.41
CA GLY A 84 -26.92 -9.06 25.96
C GLY A 84 -25.98 -10.13 25.37
N PRO A 85 -26.04 -10.35 24.05
CA PRO A 85 -25.15 -11.32 23.41
C PRO A 85 -23.70 -10.84 23.47
N ASP A 86 -22.79 -11.75 23.83
CA ASP A 86 -21.35 -11.51 23.68
C ASP A 86 -21.03 -11.15 22.23
N PHE A 87 -20.22 -10.12 22.03
CA PHE A 87 -19.72 -9.76 20.71
C PHE A 87 -18.21 -9.61 20.71
N VAL A 88 -17.61 -9.90 19.56
CA VAL A 88 -16.17 -9.75 19.34
C VAL A 88 -15.96 -8.48 18.54
N SER A 89 -15.28 -7.50 19.14
CA SER A 89 -14.83 -6.31 18.43
C SER A 89 -13.43 -6.55 17.86
N LYS A 90 -13.21 -6.17 16.60
CA LYS A 90 -11.91 -6.20 15.94
C LYS A 90 -11.36 -4.78 15.88
N THR A 91 -10.27 -4.52 16.59
CA THR A 91 -9.61 -3.22 16.61
C THR A 91 -8.33 -3.29 15.80
N PRO A 92 -8.10 -2.42 14.80
CA PRO A 92 -6.86 -2.42 14.05
C PRO A 92 -5.67 -2.08 14.96
N CYS A 93 -4.57 -2.79 14.80
CA CYS A 93 -3.36 -2.61 15.57
C CYS A 93 -2.12 -2.68 14.66
N PHE A 94 -1.08 -1.95 15.04
CA PHE A 94 0.21 -1.97 14.34
C PHE A 94 1.27 -2.60 15.25
N VAL A 95 1.94 -3.63 14.75
CA VAL A 95 3.04 -4.31 15.44
C VAL A 95 4.34 -3.95 14.71
N PRO A 96 5.18 -3.08 15.26
CA PRO A 96 6.43 -2.69 14.60
C PRO A 96 7.37 -3.89 14.45
N HIS A 97 8.12 -3.90 13.35
CA HIS A 97 9.13 -4.92 13.10
C HIS A 97 10.29 -4.80 14.10
N LYS A 98 11.01 -5.89 14.38
CA LYS A 98 12.12 -5.91 15.36
C LYS A 98 13.18 -4.82 15.11
N LYS A 99 13.48 -4.52 13.85
CA LYS A 99 14.42 -3.46 13.47
C LYS A 99 13.91 -2.07 13.83
N LEU A 100 12.66 -1.76 13.47
CA LEU A 100 12.03 -0.49 13.84
C LEU A 100 11.85 -0.37 15.36
N GLN A 101 11.59 -1.49 16.04
CA GLN A 101 11.52 -1.54 17.50
C GLN A 101 12.89 -1.26 18.15
N ALA A 102 13.99 -1.74 17.56
CA ALA A 102 15.35 -1.42 18.03
C ALA A 102 15.67 0.07 17.84
N ALA A 103 15.25 0.67 16.73
CA ALA A 103 15.35 2.11 16.49
C ALA A 103 14.54 2.93 17.51
N CYS A 104 13.36 2.42 17.86
CA CYS A 104 12.40 3.08 18.73
C CYS A 104 12.51 2.59 20.18
N THR A 105 13.58 2.97 20.87
CA THR A 105 13.88 2.55 22.25
C THR A 105 12.79 2.89 23.27
N ASN A 106 11.96 3.90 22.99
CA ASN A 106 10.88 4.35 23.88
C ASN A 106 9.55 3.63 23.60
N TYR A 107 9.50 2.77 22.58
CA TYR A 107 8.30 2.02 22.24
C TYR A 107 8.03 0.93 23.29
N LYS A 108 6.87 1.04 23.95
CA LYS A 108 6.37 0.01 24.86
C LYS A 108 5.37 -0.87 24.10
N PRO A 109 5.65 -2.17 23.89
CA PRO A 109 4.77 -3.05 23.11
C PRO A 109 3.37 -3.24 23.70
N ASN A 110 3.18 -2.88 24.98
CA ASN A 110 1.90 -3.01 25.68
C ASN A 110 1.07 -1.72 25.74
N SER A 111 1.61 -0.55 25.39
CA SER A 111 0.87 0.72 25.55
C SER A 111 -0.16 0.98 24.46
N GLN A 112 -0.03 0.39 23.27
CA GLN A 112 -1.07 0.44 22.23
C GLN A 112 -2.20 -0.58 22.45
N ARG A 113 -2.14 -1.41 23.50
CA ARG A 113 -3.12 -2.46 23.80
C ARG A 113 -4.27 -2.02 24.71
N LEU A 114 -4.23 -0.81 25.26
CA LEU A 114 -4.97 -0.44 26.48
C LEU A 114 -5.88 0.80 26.36
N ASP A 115 -6.02 1.40 25.18
CA ASP A 115 -6.90 2.57 25.01
C ASP A 115 -8.38 2.18 24.79
N THR A 116 -8.79 0.96 25.16
CA THR A 116 -10.20 0.53 25.17
C THR A 116 -10.70 0.51 26.61
N ASP A 117 -11.50 1.53 26.94
CA ASP A 117 -12.34 1.71 28.13
C ASP A 117 -11.93 1.05 29.46
N PRO A 118 -11.59 1.84 30.52
CA PRO A 118 -11.23 1.29 31.84
C PRO A 118 -12.37 0.55 32.57
N HIS A 119 -13.60 0.57 32.03
CA HIS A 119 -14.77 -0.08 32.62
C HIS A 119 -15.15 -1.42 31.97
N ALA A 120 -14.52 -1.79 30.86
CA ALA A 120 -14.79 -3.06 30.21
C ALA A 120 -13.79 -4.11 30.72
N LEU A 121 -14.30 -5.17 31.37
CA LEU A 121 -13.55 -6.40 31.67
C LEU A 121 -13.17 -7.09 30.35
N THR A 122 -12.20 -6.52 29.64
CA THR A 122 -11.83 -6.89 28.28
C THR A 122 -10.52 -7.64 28.33
N THR A 123 -10.56 -8.96 28.19
CA THR A 123 -9.37 -9.76 27.88
C THR A 123 -9.06 -9.56 26.40
N ALA A 124 -8.36 -8.48 26.07
CA ALA A 124 -7.83 -8.23 24.74
C ALA A 124 -6.67 -9.21 24.46
N GLN A 125 -7.02 -10.42 24.02
CA GLN A 125 -6.03 -11.36 23.50
C GLN A 125 -5.79 -11.02 22.02
N SER A 126 -4.62 -10.45 21.73
CA SER A 126 -4.14 -10.27 20.36
C SER A 126 -3.73 -11.63 19.78
N VAL A 127 -4.71 -12.46 19.42
CA VAL A 127 -4.42 -13.60 18.55
C VAL A 127 -4.19 -13.01 17.17
N PRO A 128 -2.98 -13.09 16.60
CA PRO A 128 -2.74 -12.56 15.26
C PRO A 128 -3.63 -13.34 14.29
N ALA A 129 -4.59 -12.66 13.68
CA ALA A 129 -5.25 -13.19 12.49
C ALA A 129 -4.18 -13.59 11.46
N LYS A 130 -4.43 -14.61 10.63
CA LYS A 130 -3.47 -15.11 9.64
C LYS A 130 -2.83 -13.94 8.87
N ILE A 131 -1.58 -13.63 9.18
CA ILE A 131 -0.85 -12.48 8.63
C ILE A 131 -0.39 -12.87 7.23
N LYS A 132 -0.81 -12.12 6.22
CA LYS A 132 -0.31 -12.26 4.85
C LYS A 132 0.85 -11.30 4.65
N PHE A 133 1.89 -11.74 3.96
CA PHE A 133 2.93 -10.82 3.49
C PHE A 133 2.38 -9.96 2.35
N LEU A 134 2.84 -8.70 2.28
CA LEU A 134 2.50 -7.82 1.19
C LEU A 134 2.96 -8.45 -0.14
N ASN A 135 2.02 -8.77 -1.01
CA ASN A 135 2.32 -9.29 -2.35
C ASN A 135 2.57 -8.11 -3.31
N GLU A 136 3.74 -8.07 -3.94
CA GLU A 136 4.15 -6.99 -4.84
C GLU A 136 3.65 -7.17 -6.28
N VAL A 137 3.14 -8.35 -6.64
CA VAL A 137 2.57 -8.62 -7.97
C VAL A 137 1.41 -7.67 -8.33
N PRO A 138 0.36 -7.49 -7.49
CA PRO A 138 -0.72 -6.54 -7.80
C PRO A 138 -0.25 -5.09 -7.83
N LEU A 139 0.77 -4.74 -7.04
CA LEU A 139 1.37 -3.40 -7.07
C LEU A 139 2.06 -3.16 -8.42
N ALA A 140 2.86 -4.14 -8.88
CA ALA A 140 3.57 -4.07 -10.14
C ALA A 140 2.62 -3.99 -11.35
N SER A 141 1.50 -4.75 -11.32
CA SER A 141 0.53 -4.74 -12.41
C SER A 141 -0.17 -3.40 -12.56
N GLY A 142 -0.69 -2.78 -11.49
CA GLY A 142 -1.34 -1.47 -11.65
C GLY A 142 -0.36 -0.32 -11.79
N CYS A 143 0.88 -0.48 -11.33
CA CYS A 143 1.94 0.46 -11.67
C CYS A 143 2.54 0.21 -13.06
N TYR A 144 2.08 -0.76 -13.86
CA TYR A 144 2.69 -1.07 -15.16
C TYR A 144 4.24 -1.17 -15.12
N TYR A 145 4.80 -1.72 -14.05
CA TYR A 145 6.24 -1.92 -13.89
C TYR A 145 6.56 -3.39 -13.69
N LYS A 146 7.82 -3.76 -13.91
CA LYS A 146 8.30 -5.10 -13.54
C LYS A 146 8.26 -5.26 -12.02
N THR A 147 7.92 -6.47 -11.57
CA THR A 147 7.86 -6.83 -10.15
C THR A 147 9.15 -6.50 -9.41
N ASP A 148 10.30 -6.68 -10.05
CA ASP A 148 11.61 -6.44 -9.44
C ASP A 148 11.85 -4.97 -9.10
N VAL A 149 11.34 -4.05 -9.93
CA VAL A 149 11.45 -2.61 -9.71
C VAL A 149 10.64 -2.20 -8.49
N VAL A 150 9.40 -2.67 -8.41
CA VAL A 150 8.49 -2.38 -7.31
C VAL A 150 9.00 -2.99 -6.00
N LYS A 151 9.41 -4.26 -6.03
CA LYS A 151 9.95 -4.95 -4.86
C LYS A 151 11.19 -4.25 -4.30
N SER A 152 12.11 -3.84 -5.16
CA SER A 152 13.29 -3.08 -4.74
C SER A 152 12.92 -1.71 -4.18
N ALA A 153 12.03 -0.97 -4.85
CA ALA A 153 11.59 0.35 -4.39
C ALA A 153 10.93 0.29 -3.01
N VAL A 154 9.99 -0.62 -2.80
CA VAL A 154 9.27 -0.79 -1.52
C VAL A 154 10.24 -1.19 -0.41
N LYS A 155 11.13 -2.14 -0.67
CA LYS A 155 12.14 -2.58 0.31
C LYS A 155 13.07 -1.43 0.73
N GLN A 156 13.58 -0.66 -0.24
CA GLN A 156 14.49 0.45 0.07
C GLN A 156 13.76 1.61 0.75
N PHE A 157 12.52 1.89 0.37
CA PHE A 157 11.69 2.89 1.04
C PHE A 157 11.55 2.61 2.54
N PHE A 158 11.16 1.39 2.93
CA PHE A 158 11.03 1.04 4.34
C PHE A 158 12.36 0.87 5.07
N THR A 159 13.44 0.53 4.35
CA THR A 159 14.78 0.54 4.93
C THR A 159 15.20 1.96 5.30
N ALA A 160 14.95 2.94 4.42
CA ALA A 160 15.21 4.34 4.70
C ALA A 160 14.37 4.89 5.87
N VAL A 161 13.12 4.45 6.02
CA VAL A 161 12.30 4.79 7.20
C VAL A 161 12.98 4.34 8.49
N VAL A 162 13.50 3.11 8.53
CA VAL A 162 14.21 2.58 9.71
C VAL A 162 15.51 3.35 9.94
N ASP A 163 16.30 3.61 8.90
CA ASP A 163 17.57 4.33 9.02
C ASP A 163 17.38 5.78 9.51
N LEU A 164 16.32 6.46 9.04
CA LEU A 164 15.96 7.79 9.51
C LEU A 164 15.49 7.77 10.97
N ALA A 165 14.75 6.74 11.37
CA ALA A 165 14.34 6.55 12.76
C ALA A 165 15.55 6.28 13.68
N ASP A 166 16.51 5.46 13.23
CA ASP A 166 17.76 5.17 13.94
C ASP A 166 18.61 6.43 14.17
N ARG A 167 18.65 7.32 13.17
CA ARG A 167 19.31 8.63 13.27
C ARG A 167 18.58 9.63 14.18
N GLY A 168 17.38 9.29 14.66
CA GLY A 168 16.60 10.11 15.58
C GLY A 168 15.77 11.20 14.91
N TYR A 169 15.46 11.08 13.62
CA TYR A 169 14.49 11.98 12.97
C TYR A 169 13.06 11.62 13.39
N ASP A 170 12.21 12.64 13.55
CA ASP A 170 10.78 12.42 13.71
C ASP A 170 10.18 12.16 12.33
N ILE A 171 9.34 11.13 12.20
CA ILE A 171 8.79 10.71 10.91
C ILE A 171 7.26 10.73 11.00
N ASP A 172 6.62 11.36 10.02
CA ASP A 172 5.16 11.31 9.85
C ASP A 172 4.83 10.61 8.52
N LEU A 173 4.39 9.36 8.61
CA LEU A 173 3.91 8.57 7.49
C LEU A 173 2.39 8.62 7.46
N ASP A 174 1.86 9.59 6.72
CA ASP A 174 0.43 9.67 6.45
C ASP A 174 0.09 8.84 5.21
N MET A 175 -0.67 7.75 5.39
CA MET A 175 -1.12 6.83 4.36
C MET A 175 -2.66 6.85 4.21
N ASP A 176 -3.32 7.97 4.49
CA ASP A 176 -4.78 8.20 4.40
C ASP A 176 -5.59 7.37 5.42
N VAL A 177 -5.50 6.04 5.36
CA VAL A 177 -6.19 5.11 6.25
C VAL A 177 -5.43 4.85 7.55
N VAL A 178 -4.10 4.91 7.48
CA VAL A 178 -3.21 4.71 8.62
C VAL A 178 -2.18 5.83 8.65
N CYS A 179 -2.03 6.46 9.80
CA CYS A 179 -0.98 7.45 10.04
C CYS A 179 -0.03 6.89 11.10
N ILE A 180 1.23 6.66 10.71
CA ILE A 180 2.31 6.19 11.58
C ILE A 180 3.21 7.36 11.90
N LYS A 181 3.26 7.73 13.18
CA LYS A 181 4.13 8.78 13.71
C LYS A 181 5.23 8.17 14.54
N VAL A 182 6.47 8.42 14.14
CA VAL A 182 7.66 8.16 14.95
C VAL A 182 8.09 9.49 15.55
N VAL A 183 7.90 9.67 16.85
CA VAL A 183 8.27 10.91 17.55
C VAL A 183 9.10 10.54 18.76
N ASN A 184 10.28 11.14 18.90
CA ASN A 184 11.20 10.89 20.03
C ASN A 184 11.43 9.38 20.28
N LYS A 185 11.75 8.62 19.22
CA LYS A 185 11.98 7.16 19.28
C LYS A 185 10.79 6.36 19.83
N ASN A 186 9.57 6.88 19.69
CA ASN A 186 8.34 6.18 20.03
C ASN A 186 7.45 6.10 18.79
N VAL A 187 6.84 4.93 18.56
CA VAL A 187 5.95 4.69 17.42
C VAL A 187 4.50 4.76 17.88
N LYS A 188 3.71 5.63 17.26
CA LYS A 188 2.26 5.70 17.41
C LYS A 188 1.62 5.46 16.06
N ALA A 189 0.72 4.49 15.99
CA ALA A 189 -0.11 4.26 14.82
C ALA A 189 -1.53 4.72 15.13
N THR A 190 -2.09 5.54 14.25
CA THR A 190 -3.48 5.99 14.30
C THR A 190 -4.20 5.45 13.07
N PHE A 191 -5.38 4.89 13.28
CA PHE A 191 -6.20 4.30 12.23
C PHE A 191 -7.44 5.16 12.02
N SER A 192 -7.88 5.29 10.78
CA SER A 192 -9.15 5.94 10.46
C SER A 192 -10.34 5.19 11.08
N SER A 193 -11.33 5.94 11.57
CA SER A 193 -12.51 5.43 12.31
C SER A 193 -13.38 4.45 11.51
N GLY A 194 -13.25 4.43 10.18
CA GLY A 194 -13.99 3.50 9.32
C GLY A 194 -13.53 2.04 9.39
N LEU A 195 -12.36 1.76 10.00
CA LEU A 195 -11.84 0.40 10.18
C LEU A 195 -12.31 -0.26 11.48
N THR A 196 -12.76 0.51 12.46
CA THR A 196 -13.29 0.04 13.75
C THR A 196 -14.80 -0.21 13.62
N GLY A 197 -15.17 -1.37 13.09
CA GLY A 197 -16.57 -1.83 13.07
C GLY A 197 -16.80 -2.96 14.08
N PRO A 198 -17.96 -3.01 14.78
CA PRO A 198 -18.38 -4.19 15.51
C PRO A 198 -18.57 -5.33 14.51
N CYS A 199 -17.67 -6.30 14.52
CA CYS A 199 -17.81 -7.51 13.70
C CYS A 199 -18.77 -8.43 14.46
N SER A 200 -20.07 -8.19 14.34
CA SER A 200 -21.10 -9.09 14.84
C SER A 200 -21.14 -10.33 13.94
N GLU A 201 -20.17 -11.22 14.07
CA GLU A 201 -20.32 -12.60 13.60
C GLU A 201 -21.10 -13.37 14.67
N PRO A 202 -22.39 -13.71 14.45
CA PRO A 202 -23.03 -14.72 15.29
C PRO A 202 -22.32 -16.07 15.09
N LYS A 203 -21.89 -16.66 16.20
CA LYS A 203 -21.16 -17.93 16.35
C LYS A 203 -21.57 -19.02 15.33
N ARG A 204 -20.59 -19.56 14.58
CA ARG A 204 -20.06 -20.95 14.70
C ARG A 204 -18.90 -21.19 13.71
N PRO A 205 -17.86 -21.97 14.09
CA PRO A 205 -16.80 -22.36 13.17
C PRO A 205 -17.29 -23.49 12.25
N SER A 206 -17.86 -23.16 11.10
CA SER A 206 -18.15 -24.13 10.05
C SER A 206 -16.91 -24.35 9.20
N THR A 207 -16.29 -25.53 9.38
CA THR A 207 -15.58 -26.33 8.37
C THR A 207 -14.96 -25.57 7.18
N MET A 208 -13.62 -25.48 7.25
CA MET A 208 -12.65 -25.36 6.17
C MET A 208 -13.21 -25.58 4.75
N ALA A 209 -13.60 -24.50 4.06
CA ALA A 209 -13.69 -24.50 2.60
C ALA A 209 -12.37 -23.96 2.03
N HIS A 210 -11.50 -24.85 1.57
CA HIS A 210 -10.41 -24.51 0.66
C HIS A 210 -11.02 -23.97 -0.64
N SER A 211 -11.16 -22.64 -0.75
CA SER A 211 -11.44 -21.98 -2.02
C SER A 211 -10.13 -21.55 -2.67
N THR A 212 -9.52 -22.49 -3.40
CA THR A 212 -8.54 -22.20 -4.44
C THR A 212 -9.26 -21.60 -5.65
N LYS A 213 -9.71 -20.35 -5.53
CA LYS A 213 -10.04 -19.51 -6.68
C LYS A 213 -9.00 -18.41 -6.75
N GLY A 214 -8.23 -18.40 -7.85
CA GLY A 214 -7.21 -17.39 -8.11
C GLY A 214 -7.73 -16.01 -7.77
N MET A 215 -6.97 -15.28 -6.95
CA MET A 215 -7.33 -13.93 -6.51
C MET A 215 -7.45 -13.07 -7.77
N LYS A 216 -8.68 -12.85 -8.22
CA LYS A 216 -9.00 -11.87 -9.25
C LYS A 216 -8.50 -10.52 -8.72
N LEU A 217 -7.81 -9.76 -9.56
CA LEU A 217 -7.57 -8.32 -9.33
C LEU A 217 -8.89 -7.73 -8.82
N SER A 218 -8.86 -6.96 -7.73
CA SER A 218 -10.08 -6.32 -7.23
C SER A 218 -10.67 -5.45 -8.34
N GLU A 219 -11.98 -5.53 -8.53
CA GLU A 219 -12.71 -4.78 -9.58
C GLU A 219 -12.50 -3.26 -9.45
N SER A 220 -12.00 -2.78 -8.30
CA SER A 220 -11.57 -1.39 -8.06
C SER A 220 -10.44 -0.92 -8.99
N TRP A 221 -9.51 -1.80 -9.41
CA TRP A 221 -8.39 -1.45 -10.28
C TRP A 221 -8.84 -1.31 -11.75
N ALA A 222 -10.03 -1.82 -12.07
CA ALA A 222 -10.67 -1.67 -13.37
C ALA A 222 -11.57 -0.43 -13.47
N LYS A 223 -11.80 0.31 -12.37
CA LYS A 223 -12.70 1.48 -12.36
C LYS A 223 -12.00 2.76 -12.85
N PRO A 224 -12.65 3.55 -13.74
CA PRO A 224 -12.05 4.73 -14.35
C PRO A 224 -11.72 5.85 -13.36
N ASP A 225 -12.44 5.96 -12.23
CA ASP A 225 -12.20 6.99 -11.21
C ASP A 225 -10.85 6.81 -10.50
N TYR A 226 -10.38 5.57 -10.31
CA TYR A 226 -9.07 5.27 -9.75
C TYR A 226 -7.95 5.43 -10.78
N SER A 227 -8.26 5.21 -12.06
CA SER A 227 -7.35 5.57 -13.15
C SER A 227 -7.12 7.08 -13.23
N ALA A 228 -8.03 7.93 -12.74
CA ALA A 228 -7.89 9.38 -12.80
C ALA A 228 -6.72 9.90 -11.93
N ALA A 229 -6.53 9.35 -10.72
CA ALA A 229 -5.40 9.68 -9.86
C ALA A 229 -4.07 9.18 -10.45
N MET A 230 -4.05 7.98 -11.05
CA MET A 230 -2.85 7.44 -11.73
C MET A 230 -2.58 8.08 -13.11
N THR A 231 -3.60 8.63 -13.77
CA THR A 231 -3.50 9.39 -15.02
C THR A 231 -3.27 10.88 -14.78
N SER A 232 -3.40 11.39 -13.55
CA SER A 232 -3.11 12.79 -13.21
C SER A 232 -1.62 13.15 -13.36
N TYR A 233 -0.74 12.14 -13.27
CA TYR A 233 0.70 12.27 -13.53
C TYR A 233 1.09 12.03 -15.00
N LEU A 234 0.12 11.72 -15.85
CA LEU A 234 0.30 11.51 -17.28
C LEU A 234 -0.23 12.75 -17.99
N ASP A 235 0.63 13.52 -18.66
CA ASP A 235 0.13 14.43 -19.69
C ASP A 235 -0.60 13.55 -20.72
N ARG A 236 -1.93 13.64 -20.72
CA ARG A 236 -2.71 12.94 -21.74
C ARG A 236 -2.26 13.50 -23.08
N PRO A 237 -1.69 12.70 -24.00
CA PRO A 237 -1.55 13.17 -25.36
C PRO A 237 -2.95 13.57 -25.83
N LYS A 238 -3.09 14.80 -26.35
CA LYS A 238 -4.38 15.38 -26.74
C LYS A 238 -5.11 14.33 -27.58
N SER A 239 -6.17 13.75 -27.03
CA SER A 239 -6.86 12.57 -27.61
C SER A 239 -7.28 12.81 -29.07
N ARG A 240 -7.53 14.08 -29.39
CA ARG A 240 -7.85 14.56 -30.74
C ARG A 240 -6.67 14.46 -31.73
N GLU A 241 -5.45 14.78 -31.32
CA GLU A 241 -4.25 14.65 -32.18
C GLU A 241 -3.92 13.19 -32.45
N VAL A 242 -4.00 12.33 -31.43
CA VAL A 242 -3.73 10.89 -31.58
C VAL A 242 -4.79 10.21 -32.43
N GLN A 243 -6.07 10.59 -32.29
CA GLN A 243 -7.12 10.13 -33.18
C GLN A 243 -6.90 10.61 -34.62
N ASN A 244 -6.53 11.88 -34.83
CA ASN A 244 -6.24 12.41 -36.16
C ASN A 244 -5.05 11.69 -36.82
N LEU A 245 -3.99 11.38 -36.08
CA LEU A 245 -2.84 10.61 -36.57
C LEU A 245 -3.23 9.17 -36.91
N ARG A 246 -4.09 8.55 -36.11
CA ARG A 246 -4.58 7.18 -36.35
C ARG A 246 -5.52 7.11 -37.56
N VAL A 247 -6.36 8.12 -37.77
CA VAL A 247 -7.21 8.25 -38.96
C VAL A 247 -6.35 8.55 -40.19
N GLY A 248 -5.36 9.45 -40.07
CA GLY A 248 -4.44 9.76 -41.17
C GLY A 248 -3.63 8.55 -41.62
N THR A 249 -3.11 7.75 -40.69
CA THR A 249 -2.37 6.51 -41.02
C THR A 249 -3.27 5.41 -41.57
N ALA A 250 -4.51 5.27 -41.09
CA ALA A 250 -5.48 4.33 -41.66
C ALA A 250 -5.84 4.70 -43.11
N ASN A 251 -6.06 5.99 -43.39
CA ASN A 251 -6.37 6.47 -44.74
C ASN A 251 -5.19 6.27 -45.70
N LEU A 252 -3.95 6.51 -45.26
CA LEU A 252 -2.75 6.22 -46.05
C LEU A 252 -2.58 4.72 -46.33
N GLY A 253 -2.93 3.86 -45.36
CA GLY A 253 -2.92 2.41 -45.54
C GLY A 253 -3.97 1.91 -46.55
N ILE A 254 -5.12 2.58 -46.64
CA ILE A 254 -6.17 2.28 -47.63
C ILE A 254 -5.72 2.75 -49.02
N MET A 255 -5.23 3.98 -49.14
CA MET A 255 -4.72 4.53 -50.41
C MET A 255 -3.52 3.74 -50.96
N GLY A 256 -2.63 3.27 -50.09
CA GLY A 256 -1.50 2.43 -50.49
C GLY A 256 -1.94 1.06 -51.01
N ARG A 257 -3.07 0.53 -50.51
CA ARG A 257 -3.64 -0.75 -50.95
C ARG A 257 -4.34 -0.65 -52.30
N ASP A 258 -5.03 0.46 -52.55
CA ASP A 258 -5.67 0.74 -53.84
C ASP A 258 -4.64 0.94 -54.96
N LEU A 259 -3.52 1.62 -54.68
CA LEU A 259 -2.43 1.80 -55.66
C LEU A 259 -1.72 0.49 -56.02
N THR A 260 -1.61 -0.47 -55.09
CA THR A 260 -1.07 -1.81 -55.38
C THR A 260 -2.04 -2.74 -56.10
N SER A 261 -3.34 -2.38 -56.19
CA SER A 261 -4.36 -3.17 -56.88
C SER A 261 -4.52 -2.83 -58.37
N CYS A 262 -3.82 -1.79 -58.84
CA CYS A 262 -3.80 -1.37 -60.25
C CYS A 262 -2.50 -1.74 -60.99
N ALA A 263 -1.68 -2.64 -60.43
CA ALA A 263 -0.48 -3.18 -61.06
C ALA A 263 -0.67 -4.63 -61.52
#